data_AF-A0A3Q3N1Q3-F1
#
_entry.id   AF-A0A3Q3N1Q3-F1
#
_cell.length_a   1.000
_cell.length_b   1.000
_cell.length_c   1.000
_cell.angle_alpha   90.00
_cell.angle_beta   90.00
_cell.angle_gamma   90.00
#
_symmetry.space_group_name_H-M   'P 1'
#
loop_
_entity.id
_entity.type
_entity.pdbx_description
1 polymer ?
#
loop_
_entity_poly.entity_id
_entity_poly.type
_entity_poly.pdbx_seq_one_letter_code
_entity_poly.pdbx_strand_id
1 'polypeptide(L)'
;MTVSIRVCDFSLPPTVSHLYGFGLMDAEAMVKEAARWKQVPTQHVCVESADRQIRTIRPEHVVRSVYKATGCTDNPNHHVIYLEHVVVRITITHPRRGDLSINLTSPSGTKSQLLANRLFDHSMEGFKNWEFMTTHCWGEKAAGDWVLEIYDSPSQLRSQKVPGKLKEWSLVLYGTSVHPYLRSDKPRSTDILTPTEEDFTEEYNGPCDSECNDGCEGPGPHHCINCLHYFLKFKNNTRMCVFECPSGFFRDDRKRCKKCSSLCETCVGSRSDQCTTCRPGFHLNEGSNTCVATCGESFYLDHDSNICRRCSENCKKCTSSNICTECKPGMSLQANKCQMTCDVGTYYNGHRTTCEPCHRACATCAGTGIEACTKCAEGYLLEDWRCVSTCSAGYYLSEQTADNGQVQRSCKKCDHSCLECSGPGERNCSSCVGGYNLEAGACVVSTICKDANEESWAEGSFCVLVKKNNLCQRKVLQQLCCRTCSQKG
;
A
#
# COMPACT_ATOMS: atom_id res chain seq x y z
N MET A 1 14.69 -29.56 -1.14
CA MET A 1 15.41 -29.04 -2.34
C MET A 1 16.06 -27.73 -1.94
N THR A 2 17.32 -27.79 -1.55
CA THR A 2 18.12 -26.61 -1.19
C THR A 2 18.53 -25.96 -2.52
N VAL A 3 17.86 -24.88 -2.91
CA VAL A 3 18.28 -24.11 -4.08
C VAL A 3 19.52 -23.35 -3.66
N SER A 4 20.70 -23.91 -3.92
CA SER A 4 21.94 -23.11 -3.96
C SER A 4 21.72 -22.07 -5.05
N ILE A 5 21.49 -20.83 -4.64
CA ILE A 5 21.54 -19.67 -5.53
C ILE A 5 23.00 -19.59 -5.98
N ARG A 6 23.31 -20.25 -7.10
CA ARG A 6 24.53 -20.00 -7.85
C ARG A 6 24.36 -18.59 -8.41
N VAL A 7 24.87 -17.64 -7.66
CA VAL A 7 25.40 -16.34 -8.05
C VAL A 7 24.99 -15.87 -9.44
N CYS A 8 24.26 -14.77 -9.44
CA CYS A 8 23.68 -14.20 -10.63
C CYS A 8 24.53 -13.09 -11.25
N ASP A 9 24.74 -13.15 -12.57
CA ASP A 9 25.29 -12.02 -13.33
C ASP A 9 24.26 -10.89 -13.35
N PHE A 10 24.45 -9.91 -12.47
CA PHE A 10 23.80 -8.60 -12.57
C PHE A 10 24.87 -7.60 -13.01
N SER A 11 24.97 -7.39 -14.33
CA SER A 11 25.83 -6.38 -14.96
C SER A 11 25.39 -4.92 -14.68
N LEU A 12 24.42 -4.73 -13.78
CA LEU A 12 24.01 -3.47 -13.18
C LEU A 12 23.83 -3.70 -11.67
N PRO A 13 24.18 -2.73 -10.80
CA PRO A 13 23.86 -2.86 -9.37
C PRO A 13 22.35 -3.08 -9.26
N PRO A 14 21.88 -4.21 -8.71
CA PRO A 14 20.46 -4.44 -8.64
C PRO A 14 19.83 -3.34 -7.80
N THR A 15 18.82 -2.65 -8.33
CA THR A 15 17.95 -1.77 -7.55
C THR A 15 17.22 -2.63 -6.52
N VAL A 16 17.83 -2.77 -5.34
CA VAL A 16 17.31 -3.55 -4.24
C VAL A 16 16.51 -2.64 -3.32
N SER A 17 15.27 -3.02 -3.04
CA SER A 17 14.51 -2.41 -1.97
C SER A 17 14.90 -3.06 -0.65
N HIS A 18 15.32 -2.25 0.33
CA HIS A 18 15.55 -2.73 1.70
C HIS A 18 14.26 -3.25 2.39
N LEU A 19 13.09 -3.08 1.77
CA LEU A 19 11.79 -3.51 2.28
C LEU A 19 11.19 -4.70 1.49
N TYR A 20 11.39 -4.73 0.17
CA TYR A 20 10.70 -5.67 -0.73
C TYR A 20 11.65 -6.55 -1.58
N GLY A 21 12.96 -6.50 -1.30
CA GLY A 21 13.96 -7.27 -2.06
C GLY A 21 14.02 -6.84 -3.52
N PHE A 22 13.90 -7.79 -4.45
CA PHE A 22 13.93 -7.57 -5.90
C PHE A 22 12.55 -7.30 -6.53
N GLY A 23 11.46 -7.27 -5.74
CA GLY A 23 10.10 -7.11 -6.26
C GLY A 23 9.56 -8.34 -7.00
N LEU A 24 8.61 -8.13 -7.92
CA LEU A 24 8.04 -9.17 -8.79
C LEU A 24 9.11 -9.65 -9.78
N MET A 25 9.54 -10.91 -9.64
CA MET A 25 10.56 -11.52 -10.49
C MET A 25 9.92 -12.25 -11.69
N ASP A 26 10.39 -11.98 -12.90
CA ASP A 26 10.00 -12.70 -14.11
C ASP A 26 10.75 -14.04 -14.19
N ALA A 27 10.06 -15.10 -13.80
CA ALA A 27 10.61 -16.45 -13.81
C ALA A 27 11.01 -16.94 -15.22
N GLU A 28 10.31 -16.52 -16.28
CA GLU A 28 10.63 -16.92 -17.65
C GLU A 28 11.92 -16.25 -18.14
N ALA A 29 12.06 -14.94 -17.88
CA ALA A 29 13.28 -14.21 -18.19
C ALA A 29 14.48 -14.77 -17.41
N MET A 30 14.32 -15.07 -16.13
CA MET A 30 15.38 -15.66 -15.30
C MET A 30 15.87 -17.00 -15.85
N VAL A 31 14.96 -17.87 -16.34
CA VAL A 31 15.33 -19.16 -16.94
C VAL A 31 16.03 -18.98 -18.29
N LYS A 32 15.58 -18.03 -19.12
CA LYS A 32 16.23 -17.71 -20.40
C LYS A 32 17.64 -17.17 -20.21
N GLU A 33 17.85 -16.33 -19.21
CA GLU A 33 19.19 -15.84 -18.86
C GLU A 33 20.06 -16.96 -18.30
N ALA A 34 19.54 -17.78 -17.37
CA ALA A 34 20.27 -18.92 -16.81
C ALA A 34 20.80 -19.90 -17.87
N ALA A 35 20.10 -20.04 -19.01
CA ALA A 35 20.54 -20.90 -20.12
C ALA A 35 21.81 -20.39 -20.84
N ARG A 36 22.12 -19.10 -20.75
CA ARG A 36 23.28 -18.47 -21.43
C ARG A 36 24.43 -18.15 -20.47
N TRP A 37 24.29 -18.50 -19.19
CA TRP A 37 25.23 -18.09 -18.16
C TRP A 37 26.54 -18.84 -18.18
N LYS A 38 27.60 -18.06 -17.98
CA LYS A 38 28.95 -18.58 -17.76
C LYS A 38 29.13 -18.84 -16.27
N GLN A 39 29.69 -19.99 -15.96
CA GLN A 39 30.06 -20.29 -14.58
C GLN A 39 31.15 -19.33 -14.12
N VAL A 40 30.95 -18.73 -12.94
CA VAL A 40 31.99 -17.98 -12.23
C VAL A 40 33.01 -18.96 -11.63
N PRO A 41 34.22 -18.48 -11.26
CA PRO A 41 35.20 -19.29 -10.57
C PRO A 41 34.66 -19.95 -9.29
N THR A 42 35.34 -20.99 -8.81
CA THR A 42 34.94 -21.73 -7.61
C THR A 42 34.81 -20.82 -6.40
N GLN A 43 33.70 -20.94 -5.68
CA GLN A 43 33.46 -20.22 -4.43
C GLN A 43 34.32 -20.82 -3.30
N HIS A 44 34.96 -19.92 -2.55
CA HIS A 44 35.69 -20.16 -1.32
C HIS A 44 34.98 -19.47 -0.16
N VAL A 45 35.22 -19.97 1.06
CA VAL A 45 34.66 -19.42 2.29
C VAL A 45 35.80 -19.11 3.25
N CYS A 46 35.93 -17.83 3.61
CA CYS A 46 36.87 -17.37 4.62
C CYS A 46 36.11 -17.01 5.91
N VAL A 47 36.46 -17.67 7.01
CA VAL A 47 35.91 -17.37 8.34
C VAL A 47 36.93 -16.56 9.11
N GLU A 48 36.65 -15.28 9.32
CA GLU A 48 37.50 -14.37 10.08
C GLU A 48 37.33 -14.58 11.59
N SER A 49 38.36 -14.22 12.35
CA SER A 49 38.33 -14.28 13.80
C SER A 49 37.32 -13.30 14.40
N ALA A 50 36.76 -13.62 15.57
CA ALA A 50 35.82 -12.73 16.23
C ALA A 50 36.53 -11.62 17.02
N ASP A 51 36.12 -10.37 16.78
CA ASP A 51 36.40 -9.26 17.67
C ASP A 51 35.52 -9.40 18.91
N ARG A 52 36.14 -9.74 20.04
CA ARG A 52 35.50 -9.93 21.35
C ARG A 52 35.60 -8.69 22.24
N GLN A 53 36.00 -7.54 21.70
CA GLN A 53 36.07 -6.31 22.46
C GLN A 53 34.66 -5.83 22.81
N ILE A 54 34.34 -5.83 24.10
CA ILE A 54 33.05 -5.36 24.59
C ILE A 54 32.93 -3.85 24.38
N ARG A 55 31.91 -3.42 23.62
CA ARG A 55 31.61 -2.00 23.39
C ARG A 55 30.23 -1.65 23.92
N THR A 56 30.15 -0.60 24.73
CA THR A 56 28.89 -0.12 25.30
C THR A 56 28.11 0.69 24.26
N ILE A 57 26.86 0.30 24.00
CA ILE A 57 25.93 0.98 23.10
C ILE A 57 25.09 1.94 23.95
N ARG A 58 25.36 3.24 23.82
CA ARG A 58 24.61 4.29 24.51
C ARG A 58 23.52 4.85 23.58
N PRO A 59 22.38 5.29 24.13
CA PRO A 59 21.35 5.97 23.34
C PRO A 59 21.93 7.16 22.57
N GLU A 60 21.46 7.33 21.32
CA GLU A 60 21.83 8.43 20.41
C GLU A 60 23.32 8.50 20.04
N HIS A 61 24.12 7.50 20.40
CA HIS A 61 25.53 7.41 20.05
C HIS A 61 25.76 6.28 19.04
N VAL A 62 26.64 6.53 18.07
CA VAL A 62 27.09 5.50 17.14
C VAL A 62 28.29 4.76 17.76
N VAL A 63 28.14 3.45 17.94
CA VAL A 63 29.28 2.57 18.23
C VAL A 63 29.93 2.18 16.91
N ARG A 64 31.22 2.46 16.79
CA ARG A 64 32.03 2.08 15.63
C ARG A 64 33.06 1.02 16.04
N SER A 65 33.08 -0.12 15.35
CA SER A 65 34.13 -1.13 15.45
C SER A 65 34.79 -1.32 14.09
N VAL A 66 36.12 -1.40 14.05
CA VAL A 66 36.89 -1.63 12.83
C VAL A 66 37.57 -2.99 12.95
N TYR A 67 37.39 -3.85 11.95
CA TYR A 67 38.04 -5.15 11.85
C TYR A 67 38.85 -5.20 10.56
N LYS A 68 40.14 -5.52 10.67
CA LYS A 68 41.03 -5.63 9.52
C LYS A 68 41.03 -7.06 9.00
N ALA A 69 40.23 -7.32 7.97
CA ALA A 69 40.12 -8.64 7.36
C ALA A 69 41.31 -8.93 6.45
N THR A 70 41.72 -10.19 6.44
CA THR A 70 42.80 -10.70 5.58
C THR A 70 42.24 -11.34 4.32
N GLY A 71 41.00 -11.84 4.35
CA GLY A 71 40.48 -12.69 3.27
C GLY A 71 41.13 -14.07 3.28
N CYS A 72 41.63 -14.52 4.45
CA CYS A 72 42.27 -15.80 4.65
C CYS A 72 43.45 -16.05 3.70
N THR A 73 44.28 -15.02 3.48
CA THR A 73 45.47 -15.05 2.60
C THR A 73 46.42 -16.20 2.92
N ASP A 74 46.46 -16.62 4.17
CA ASP A 74 47.35 -17.68 4.66
C ASP A 74 46.88 -19.10 4.27
N ASN A 75 45.64 -19.27 3.78
CA ASN A 75 45.08 -20.56 3.41
C ASN A 75 44.50 -20.55 2.00
N PRO A 76 45.20 -21.14 0.99
CA PRO A 76 44.77 -21.12 -0.40
C PRO A 76 43.37 -21.72 -0.64
N ASN A 77 42.97 -22.72 0.15
CA ASN A 77 41.66 -23.37 0.02
C ASN A 77 40.50 -22.51 0.53
N HIS A 78 40.80 -21.53 1.38
CA HIS A 78 39.82 -20.62 1.97
C HIS A 78 40.05 -19.16 1.56
N HIS A 79 41.00 -18.90 0.66
CA HIS A 79 41.37 -17.56 0.27
C HIS A 79 40.28 -16.93 -0.59
N VAL A 80 39.74 -15.80 -0.11
CA VAL A 80 38.74 -15.01 -0.81
C VAL A 80 39.39 -13.68 -1.16
N ILE A 81 39.49 -13.37 -2.45
CA ILE A 81 39.98 -12.07 -2.94
C ILE A 81 38.79 -11.18 -3.29
N TYR A 82 37.82 -11.74 -4.03
CA TYR A 82 36.66 -11.02 -4.52
C TYR A 82 35.40 -11.51 -3.83
N LEU A 83 34.60 -10.57 -3.33
CA LEU A 83 33.41 -10.87 -2.54
C LEU A 83 32.23 -11.22 -3.43
N GLU A 84 31.43 -12.17 -2.97
CA GLU A 84 30.10 -12.46 -3.49
C GLU A 84 29.05 -11.99 -2.47
N HIS A 85 29.21 -12.43 -1.23
CA HIS A 85 28.41 -11.96 -0.11
C HIS A 85 29.18 -12.07 1.20
N VAL A 86 28.72 -11.31 2.18
CA VAL A 86 29.34 -11.25 3.50
C VAL A 86 28.30 -11.51 4.55
N VAL A 87 28.63 -12.39 5.51
CA VAL A 87 27.83 -12.64 6.70
C VAL A 87 28.53 -12.02 7.91
N VAL A 88 27.81 -11.17 8.63
CA VAL A 88 28.21 -10.62 9.92
C VAL A 88 27.53 -11.42 11.02
N ARG A 89 28.33 -12.12 11.82
CA ARG A 89 27.88 -12.79 13.05
C ARG A 89 28.02 -11.85 14.21
N ILE A 90 26.95 -11.59 14.95
CA ILE A 90 26.96 -10.61 16.03
C ILE A 90 26.24 -11.09 17.29
N THR A 91 26.83 -10.76 18.43
CA THR A 91 26.22 -10.97 19.76
C THR A 91 26.07 -9.62 20.46
N ILE A 92 24.84 -9.14 20.60
CA ILE A 92 24.48 -7.89 21.28
C ILE A 92 23.47 -8.18 22.38
N THR A 93 23.69 -7.62 23.56
CA THR A 93 22.65 -7.51 24.60
C THR A 93 22.06 -6.11 24.55
N HIS A 94 20.74 -5.98 24.39
CA HIS A 94 20.06 -4.68 24.32
C HIS A 94 18.70 -4.73 25.03
N PRO A 95 18.29 -3.68 25.78
CA PRO A 95 16.99 -3.65 26.46
C PRO A 95 15.80 -3.65 25.50
N ARG A 96 16.00 -3.24 24.25
CA ARG A 96 14.98 -3.34 23.20
C ARG A 96 15.66 -3.39 21.84
N ARG A 97 15.82 -4.58 21.25
CA ARG A 97 16.64 -4.70 20.03
C ARG A 97 16.05 -4.00 18.80
N GLY A 98 14.74 -3.72 18.79
CA GLY A 98 14.08 -2.98 17.72
C GLY A 98 14.59 -1.55 17.55
N ASP A 99 15.13 -0.95 18.61
CA ASP A 99 15.71 0.41 18.59
C ASP A 99 17.07 0.48 17.87
N LEU A 100 17.67 -0.68 17.53
CA LEU A 100 18.98 -0.75 16.91
C LEU A 100 18.93 -0.60 15.39
N SER A 101 19.88 0.14 14.84
CA SER A 101 20.24 0.16 13.42
C SER A 101 21.68 -0.28 13.27
N ILE A 102 21.96 -1.20 12.34
CA ILE A 102 23.29 -1.79 12.12
C ILE A 102 23.68 -1.60 10.66
N ASN A 103 24.83 -0.98 10.43
CA ASN A 103 25.44 -0.81 9.13
C ASN A 103 26.83 -1.43 9.08
N LEU A 104 27.19 -1.96 7.92
CA LEU A 104 28.53 -2.47 7.62
C LEU A 104 29.09 -1.70 6.42
N THR A 105 30.33 -1.23 6.53
CA THR A 105 31.05 -0.62 5.40
C THR A 105 32.21 -1.51 5.00
N SER A 106 32.30 -1.85 3.71
CA SER A 106 33.38 -2.65 3.14
C SER A 106 34.68 -1.85 2.98
N PRO A 107 35.83 -2.52 2.72
CA PRO A 107 37.10 -1.85 2.46
C PRO A 107 37.06 -0.90 1.26
N SER A 108 36.20 -1.17 0.28
CA SER A 108 36.01 -0.31 -0.90
C SER A 108 35.03 0.85 -0.65
N GLY A 109 34.45 0.95 0.55
CA GLY A 109 33.58 2.06 0.96
C GLY A 109 32.08 1.80 0.79
N THR A 110 31.67 0.61 0.37
CA THR A 110 30.26 0.27 0.18
C THR A 110 29.56 0.06 1.51
N LYS A 111 28.56 0.90 1.78
CA LYS A 111 27.77 0.87 3.02
C LYS A 111 26.51 0.04 2.85
N SER A 112 26.37 -1.02 3.63
CA SER A 112 25.23 -1.94 3.68
C SER A 112 24.43 -1.75 4.97
N GLN A 113 23.12 -1.52 4.88
CA GLN A 113 22.24 -1.56 6.04
C GLN A 113 21.84 -3.00 6.34
N LEU A 114 22.36 -3.55 7.43
CA LEU A 114 22.11 -4.93 7.86
C LEU A 114 20.85 -5.07 8.71
N LEU A 115 20.54 -4.03 9.49
CA LEU A 115 19.35 -3.95 10.31
C LEU A 115 18.86 -2.51 10.32
N ALA A 116 17.62 -2.29 9.89
CA ALA A 116 16.91 -1.03 10.11
C ALA A 116 16.16 -1.07 11.46
N ASN A 117 15.78 0.11 11.98
CA ASN A 117 14.94 0.21 13.16
C ASN A 117 13.59 -0.49 12.94
N ARG A 118 13.16 -1.31 13.90
CA ARG A 118 11.90 -2.07 13.85
C ARG A 118 10.99 -1.64 14.99
N LEU A 119 10.08 -0.70 14.70
CA LEU A 119 9.18 -0.06 15.67
C LEU A 119 8.34 -1.05 16.51
N PHE A 120 8.05 -2.24 16.00
CA PHE A 120 7.24 -3.27 16.65
C PHE A 120 8.06 -4.45 17.20
N ASP A 121 9.39 -4.36 17.24
CA ASP A 121 10.24 -5.35 17.90
C ASP A 121 10.61 -4.89 19.31
N HIS A 122 9.92 -5.46 20.31
CA HIS A 122 10.08 -5.13 21.72
C HIS A 122 10.96 -6.14 22.47
N SER A 123 11.63 -7.06 21.76
CA SER A 123 12.41 -8.12 22.41
C SER A 123 13.62 -7.58 23.17
N MET A 124 13.80 -8.12 24.38
CA MET A 124 14.93 -7.85 25.28
C MET A 124 16.05 -8.89 25.17
N GLU A 125 15.89 -9.90 24.32
CA GLU A 125 16.88 -10.98 24.18
C GLU A 125 18.16 -10.52 23.47
N GLY A 126 18.08 -9.40 22.75
CA GLY A 126 19.15 -8.91 21.89
C GLY A 126 19.36 -9.81 20.67
N PHE A 127 20.63 -9.97 20.30
CA PHE A 127 21.12 -10.85 19.25
C PHE A 127 22.18 -11.79 19.85
N LYS A 128 22.09 -13.09 19.57
CA LYS A 128 23.04 -14.10 20.05
C LYS A 128 23.56 -14.88 18.85
N ASN A 129 24.83 -14.70 18.50
CA ASN A 129 25.44 -15.26 17.29
C ASN A 129 24.52 -15.12 16.06
N TRP A 130 23.91 -13.95 15.92
CA TRP A 130 22.93 -13.71 14.86
C TRP A 130 23.65 -13.38 13.57
N GLU A 131 23.21 -13.98 12.46
CA GLU A 131 23.81 -13.81 11.15
C GLU A 131 23.02 -12.77 10.33
N PHE A 132 23.67 -11.65 10.02
CA PHE A 132 23.20 -10.69 9.02
C PHE A 132 23.99 -10.87 7.74
N MET A 133 23.36 -10.73 6.58
CA MET A 133 24.01 -10.95 5.28
C MET A 133 23.84 -9.75 4.35
N THR A 134 24.86 -9.45 3.56
CA THR A 134 24.82 -8.45 2.48
C THR A 134 25.51 -8.95 1.21
N THR A 135 24.92 -8.64 0.07
CA THR A 135 25.49 -8.84 -1.28
C THR A 135 25.91 -7.53 -1.94
N HIS A 136 25.78 -6.38 -1.25
CA HIS A 136 26.00 -5.06 -1.85
C HIS A 136 27.46 -4.82 -2.25
N CYS A 137 28.40 -5.54 -1.65
CA CYS A 137 29.84 -5.44 -1.92
C CYS A 137 30.33 -6.49 -2.94
N TRP A 138 29.44 -6.92 -3.84
CA TRP A 138 29.76 -7.88 -4.90
C TRP A 138 30.96 -7.42 -5.75
N GLY A 139 31.92 -8.32 -5.95
CA GLY A 139 33.14 -8.09 -6.74
C GLY A 139 34.19 -7.22 -6.06
N GLU A 140 33.94 -6.71 -4.85
CA GLU A 140 34.91 -5.90 -4.12
C GLU A 140 36.01 -6.76 -3.48
N LYS A 141 37.11 -6.12 -3.09
CA LYS A 141 38.21 -6.81 -2.40
C LYS A 141 37.82 -7.17 -0.97
N ALA A 142 38.04 -8.43 -0.61
CA ALA A 142 37.70 -8.97 0.71
C ALA A 142 38.64 -8.47 1.83
N ALA A 143 39.93 -8.30 1.51
CA ALA A 143 40.95 -7.85 2.45
C ALA A 143 40.91 -6.32 2.66
N GLY A 144 41.04 -5.89 3.91
CA GLY A 144 41.09 -4.48 4.30
C GLY A 144 40.25 -4.16 5.54
N ASP A 145 40.00 -2.86 5.76
CA ASP A 145 39.31 -2.38 6.95
C ASP A 145 37.79 -2.44 6.77
N TRP A 146 37.14 -3.30 7.55
CA TRP A 146 35.69 -3.38 7.66
C TRP A 146 35.19 -2.57 8.84
N VAL A 147 34.14 -1.78 8.64
CA VAL A 147 33.61 -0.89 9.69
C VAL A 147 32.18 -1.30 10.04
N LEU A 148 31.97 -1.76 11.27
CA LEU A 148 30.65 -2.01 11.84
C LEU A 148 30.18 -0.78 12.62
N GLU A 149 29.02 -0.23 12.24
CA GLU A 149 28.37 0.88 12.92
C GLU A 149 27.04 0.43 13.52
N ILE A 150 26.86 0.65 14.83
CA ILE A 150 25.61 0.35 15.54
C ILE A 150 25.08 1.64 16.14
N TYR A 151 23.83 1.97 15.83
CA TYR A 151 23.14 3.14 16.36
C TYR A 151 21.91 2.72 17.18
N ASP A 152 21.73 3.34 18.34
CA ASP A 152 20.60 3.12 19.25
C ASP A 152 19.67 4.34 19.22
N SER A 153 18.49 4.17 18.62
CA SER A 153 17.43 5.19 18.53
C SER A 153 16.39 4.97 19.63
N PRO A 154 16.51 5.60 20.81
CA PRO A 154 15.64 5.32 21.94
C PRO A 154 14.17 5.64 21.62
N SER A 155 13.28 4.68 21.90
CA SER A 155 11.84 4.81 21.73
C SER A 155 11.12 5.20 23.03
N GLN A 156 9.95 5.83 22.92
CA GLN A 156 9.13 6.29 24.06
C GLN A 156 8.72 5.15 25.03
N LEU A 157 8.75 3.91 24.55
CA LEU A 157 8.35 2.71 25.31
C LEU A 157 9.50 2.06 26.10
N ARG A 158 10.72 2.60 25.98
CA ARG A 158 11.90 2.07 26.65
C ARG A 158 11.99 2.61 28.08
N SER A 159 12.10 1.71 29.06
CA SER A 159 12.50 2.11 30.42
C SER A 159 13.90 2.73 30.37
N GLN A 160 14.05 3.97 30.86
CA GLN A 160 15.28 4.74 30.65
C GLN A 160 16.51 4.14 31.38
N LYS A 161 17.67 4.22 30.68
CA LYS A 161 19.08 4.16 31.13
C LYS A 161 19.89 2.85 31.13
N VAL A 162 19.37 1.68 30.77
CA VAL A 162 20.29 0.52 30.59
C VAL A 162 20.94 0.59 29.21
N PRO A 163 22.28 0.74 29.10
CA PRO A 163 22.97 0.72 27.82
C PRO A 163 23.03 -0.71 27.27
N GLY A 164 22.99 -0.83 25.95
CA GLY A 164 23.32 -2.09 25.29
C GLY A 164 24.81 -2.40 25.34
N LYS A 165 25.18 -3.62 24.95
CA LYS A 165 26.57 -4.02 24.78
C LYS A 165 26.71 -4.88 23.54
N LEU A 166 27.63 -4.49 22.65
CA LEU A 166 28.22 -5.39 21.67
C LEU A 166 29.23 -6.26 22.41
N LYS A 167 29.01 -7.57 22.44
CA LYS A 167 29.91 -8.53 23.11
C LYS A 167 30.97 -9.06 22.16
N GLU A 168 30.55 -9.42 20.96
CA GLU A 168 31.44 -9.93 19.92
C GLU A 168 30.80 -9.78 18.54
N TRP A 169 31.64 -9.69 17.51
CA TRP A 169 31.24 -9.83 16.13
C TRP A 169 32.37 -10.42 15.27
N SER A 170 32.00 -11.06 14.16
CA SER A 170 32.96 -11.63 13.18
C SER A 170 32.40 -11.55 11.77
N LEU A 171 33.28 -11.77 10.80
CA LEU A 171 32.96 -11.80 9.38
C LEU A 171 33.09 -13.23 8.83
N VAL A 172 32.17 -13.62 7.96
CA VAL A 172 32.34 -14.75 7.06
C VAL A 172 32.23 -14.23 5.64
N LEU A 173 33.32 -14.32 4.91
CA LEU A 173 33.47 -13.78 3.57
C LEU A 173 33.30 -14.94 2.58
N TYR A 174 32.36 -14.80 1.65
CA TYR A 174 32.15 -15.76 0.58
C TYR A 174 32.58 -15.11 -0.73
N GLY A 175 33.33 -15.85 -1.54
CA GLY A 175 33.58 -15.45 -2.91
C GLY A 175 34.78 -16.15 -3.53
N THR A 176 35.46 -15.49 -4.47
CA THR A 176 36.41 -16.18 -5.36
C THR A 176 37.85 -15.73 -5.12
N SER A 177 38.80 -16.64 -5.38
CA SER A 177 40.25 -16.36 -5.41
C SER A 177 40.70 -15.76 -6.75
N VAL A 178 39.83 -15.76 -7.76
CA VAL A 178 40.07 -15.24 -9.12
C VAL A 178 38.96 -14.25 -9.45
N HIS A 179 39.28 -13.20 -10.21
CA HIS A 179 38.28 -12.20 -10.59
C HIS A 179 37.11 -12.86 -11.33
N PRO A 180 35.85 -12.66 -10.90
CA PRO A 180 34.69 -13.38 -11.43
C PRO A 180 34.42 -13.09 -12.91
N TYR A 181 34.95 -11.97 -13.43
CA TYR A 181 34.88 -11.59 -14.84
C TYR A 181 36.26 -11.76 -15.49
N LEU A 182 36.55 -12.95 -16.03
CA LEU A 182 37.71 -13.19 -16.89
C LEU A 182 37.42 -12.63 -18.30
N ARG A 183 38.04 -11.50 -18.67
CA ARG A 183 38.27 -11.21 -20.09
C ARG A 183 39.30 -12.23 -20.57
N SER A 184 38.99 -12.92 -21.67
CA SER A 184 39.89 -13.86 -22.33
C SER A 184 41.09 -13.09 -22.90
N ASP A 185 42.13 -12.87 -22.10
CA ASP A 185 43.46 -12.60 -22.64
C ASP A 185 43.91 -13.85 -23.39
N LYS A 186 43.86 -13.80 -24.72
CA LYS A 186 44.56 -14.77 -25.55
C LYS A 186 46.06 -14.55 -25.30
N PRO A 187 46.84 -15.57 -24.92
CA PRO A 187 48.28 -15.43 -24.82
C PRO A 187 48.84 -15.40 -26.24
N ARG A 188 49.38 -14.26 -26.67
CA ARG A 188 50.31 -14.24 -27.80
C ARG A 188 51.72 -14.30 -27.26
N SER A 189 52.42 -15.29 -27.79
CA SER A 189 53.78 -15.72 -27.53
C SER A 189 54.73 -14.58 -27.20
N THR A 190 55.51 -14.79 -26.14
CA THR A 190 56.79 -14.16 -25.90
C THR A 190 57.70 -14.31 -27.11
N ASP A 191 58.23 -13.20 -27.61
CA ASP A 191 59.57 -13.15 -28.17
C ASP A 191 60.29 -11.92 -27.60
N ILE A 192 61.43 -12.21 -27.01
CA ILE A 192 62.37 -11.28 -26.38
C ILE A 192 63.26 -10.71 -27.48
N LEU A 193 63.37 -9.39 -27.61
CA LEU A 193 64.66 -8.73 -27.89
C LEU A 193 64.73 -7.33 -27.24
N THR A 194 65.93 -7.08 -26.73
CA THR A 194 66.55 -6.06 -25.85
C THR A 194 66.42 -4.57 -26.24
N PRO A 195 66.83 -3.65 -25.32
CA PRO A 195 66.45 -2.24 -25.31
C PRO A 195 67.45 -1.34 -26.03
N THR A 196 66.95 -0.24 -26.58
CA THR A 196 67.75 0.96 -26.86
C THR A 196 66.96 2.17 -26.44
N GLU A 197 67.54 2.94 -25.53
CA GLU A 197 67.11 4.28 -25.17
C GLU A 197 67.12 5.18 -26.42
N GLU A 198 66.05 5.95 -26.62
CA GLU A 198 66.12 7.36 -26.99
C GLU A 198 64.71 7.97 -26.97
N ASP A 199 64.62 9.07 -26.23
CA ASP A 199 63.46 9.88 -25.89
C ASP A 199 62.77 10.45 -27.15
N PHE A 200 61.44 10.54 -27.14
CA PHE A 200 60.56 11.60 -27.71
C PHE A 200 59.19 11.06 -28.17
N THR A 201 58.16 11.52 -27.44
CA THR A 201 56.71 11.30 -27.58
C THR A 201 56.25 9.88 -27.28
N GLU A 202 55.87 9.62 -26.01
CA GLU A 202 55.14 8.40 -25.61
C GLU A 202 53.78 8.36 -26.32
N GLU A 203 53.76 7.85 -27.55
CA GLU A 203 52.53 7.35 -28.17
C GLU A 203 52.12 6.12 -27.36
N TYR A 204 51.06 6.26 -26.57
CA TYR A 204 50.54 5.19 -25.74
C TYR A 204 50.17 3.99 -26.63
N ASN A 205 51.02 2.96 -26.63
CA ASN A 205 50.87 1.75 -27.43
C ASN A 205 50.12 0.63 -26.70
N GLY A 206 49.47 0.94 -25.57
CA GLY A 206 48.66 -0.01 -24.82
C GLY A 206 47.24 -0.15 -25.39
N PRO A 207 46.44 -1.12 -24.89
CA PRO A 207 45.06 -1.26 -25.33
C PRO A 207 44.24 -0.03 -24.91
N CYS A 208 43.43 0.47 -25.85
CA CYS A 208 42.46 1.51 -25.58
C CYS A 208 41.23 0.97 -24.87
N ASP A 209 40.50 1.87 -24.21
CA ASP A 209 39.16 1.57 -23.71
C ASP A 209 38.25 1.11 -24.88
N SER A 210 37.33 0.19 -24.61
CA SER A 210 36.43 -0.36 -25.62
C SER A 210 35.49 0.68 -26.23
N GLU A 211 35.30 1.83 -25.58
CA GLU A 211 34.48 2.94 -26.09
C GLU A 211 35.27 3.95 -26.92
N CYS A 212 36.57 3.73 -27.16
CA CYS A 212 37.39 4.58 -28.04
C CYS A 212 37.21 4.20 -29.52
N ASN A 213 37.13 5.21 -30.38
CA ASN A 213 37.23 5.08 -31.85
C ASN A 213 38.46 5.87 -32.33
N ASP A 214 39.26 5.27 -33.20
CA ASP A 214 40.48 5.89 -33.77
C ASP A 214 41.57 6.27 -32.76
N GLY A 215 41.82 5.43 -31.76
CA GLY A 215 42.98 5.54 -30.86
C GLY A 215 42.71 6.24 -29.52
N CYS A 216 43.73 6.22 -28.66
CA CYS A 216 43.68 6.74 -27.29
C CYS A 216 45.08 7.14 -26.80
N GLU A 217 45.12 8.03 -25.83
CA GLU A 217 46.33 8.47 -25.13
C GLU A 217 46.57 7.66 -23.84
N GLY A 218 45.71 6.66 -23.56
CA GLY A 218 45.77 5.86 -22.34
C GLY A 218 44.64 4.82 -22.25
N PRO A 219 44.67 3.92 -21.25
CA PRO A 219 43.75 2.77 -21.16
C PRO A 219 42.33 3.11 -20.73
N GLY A 220 42.11 4.31 -20.16
CA GLY A 220 40.84 4.70 -19.55
C GLY A 220 39.87 5.36 -20.54
N PRO A 221 38.56 5.36 -20.25
CA PRO A 221 37.52 5.89 -21.14
C PRO A 221 37.57 7.42 -21.32
N HIS A 222 38.44 8.11 -20.59
CA HIS A 222 38.67 9.56 -20.69
C HIS A 222 39.90 9.92 -21.53
N HIS A 223 40.66 8.92 -21.97
CA HIS A 223 41.84 9.10 -22.82
C HIS A 223 41.57 8.78 -24.29
N CYS A 224 40.31 8.55 -24.67
CA CYS A 224 39.95 8.33 -26.07
C CYS A 224 40.04 9.63 -26.88
N ILE A 225 40.58 9.54 -28.10
CA ILE A 225 40.61 10.66 -29.05
C ILE A 225 39.19 10.97 -29.54
N ASN A 226 38.48 9.93 -29.99
CA ASN A 226 37.05 9.98 -30.30
C ASN A 226 36.29 8.86 -29.59
N CYS A 227 35.01 9.11 -29.29
CA CYS A 227 34.13 8.11 -28.69
C CYS A 227 33.38 7.34 -29.76
N LEU A 228 33.30 6.03 -29.60
CA LEU A 228 32.53 5.13 -30.45
C LEU A 228 31.03 5.48 -30.39
N HIS A 229 30.47 5.50 -29.17
CA HIS A 229 29.06 5.77 -28.90
C HIS A 229 28.80 7.20 -28.45
N TYR A 230 28.81 7.47 -27.14
CA TYR A 230 28.49 8.78 -26.58
C TYR A 230 29.64 9.33 -25.73
N PHE A 231 29.62 10.64 -25.49
CA PHE A 231 30.56 11.29 -24.60
C PHE A 231 29.89 12.17 -23.55
N LEU A 232 30.41 12.11 -22.32
CA LEU A 232 30.15 13.04 -21.23
C LEU A 232 31.20 14.15 -21.28
N LYS A 233 30.75 15.41 -21.20
CA LYS A 233 31.65 16.57 -21.10
C LYS A 233 31.58 17.17 -19.71
N PHE A 234 32.70 17.18 -19.00
CA PHE A 234 32.81 17.76 -17.66
C PHE A 234 33.20 19.26 -17.75
N LYS A 235 33.03 19.99 -16.64
CA LYS A 235 33.32 21.44 -16.57
C LYS A 235 34.79 21.78 -16.79
N ASN A 236 35.70 20.85 -16.51
CA ASN A 236 37.14 20.92 -16.76
C ASN A 236 37.50 20.62 -18.24
N ASN A 237 36.52 20.60 -19.15
CA ASN A 237 36.66 20.22 -20.56
C ASN A 237 37.13 18.78 -20.84
N THR A 238 37.27 17.92 -19.82
CA THR A 238 37.55 16.50 -20.06
C THR A 238 36.32 15.80 -20.66
N ARG A 239 36.60 14.82 -21.52
CA ARG A 239 35.57 13.97 -22.15
C ARG A 239 35.73 12.56 -21.61
N MET A 240 34.61 11.87 -21.44
CA MET A 240 34.60 10.45 -21.08
C MET A 240 33.64 9.73 -22.03
N CYS A 241 34.13 8.70 -22.70
CA CYS A 241 33.36 7.89 -23.60
C CYS A 241 32.53 6.86 -22.82
N VAL A 242 31.26 6.72 -23.20
CA VAL A 242 30.32 5.80 -22.59
C VAL A 242 29.46 5.15 -23.67
N PHE A 243 29.14 3.87 -23.46
CA PHE A 243 28.27 3.10 -24.35
C PHE A 243 26.83 3.65 -24.37
N GLU A 244 26.33 4.04 -23.20
CA GLU A 244 25.01 4.66 -23.02
C GLU A 244 25.12 5.83 -22.02
N CYS A 245 24.24 6.82 -22.15
CA CYS A 245 24.23 7.94 -21.21
C CYS A 245 23.78 7.46 -19.82
N PRO A 246 24.55 7.75 -18.76
CA PRO A 246 24.20 7.32 -17.41
C PRO A 246 22.92 8.03 -16.92
N SER A 247 22.30 7.48 -15.87
CA SER A 247 21.13 8.07 -15.23
C SER A 247 21.36 9.55 -14.90
N GLY A 248 20.33 10.36 -15.15
CA GLY A 248 20.39 11.81 -15.07
C GLY A 248 20.91 12.49 -16.34
N PHE A 249 21.20 11.74 -17.41
CA PHE A 249 21.58 12.28 -18.72
C PHE A 249 20.76 11.64 -19.86
N PHE A 250 20.54 12.42 -20.93
CA PHE A 250 19.91 11.97 -22.16
C PHE A 250 20.85 12.16 -23.35
N ARG A 251 20.65 11.37 -24.40
CA ARG A 251 21.43 11.47 -25.64
C ARG A 251 20.95 12.65 -26.50
N ASP A 252 21.90 13.46 -26.92
CA ASP A 252 21.72 14.56 -27.87
C ASP A 252 22.11 14.09 -29.29
N ASP A 253 21.61 14.77 -30.34
CA ASP A 253 21.84 14.40 -31.75
C ASP A 253 23.33 14.34 -32.15
N ARG A 254 24.21 14.94 -31.34
CA ARG A 254 25.66 14.99 -31.55
C ARG A 254 26.43 13.98 -30.70
N LYS A 255 25.83 12.83 -30.37
CA LYS A 255 26.44 11.77 -29.53
C LYS A 255 26.89 12.27 -28.15
N ARG A 256 26.24 13.32 -27.63
CA ARG A 256 26.62 13.95 -26.35
C ARG A 256 25.59 13.64 -25.29
N CYS A 257 26.04 13.25 -24.10
CA CYS A 257 25.16 13.09 -22.95
C CYS A 257 24.90 14.46 -22.30
N LYS A 258 23.66 14.95 -22.41
CA LYS A 258 23.21 16.20 -21.77
C LYS A 258 22.44 15.90 -20.50
N LYS A 259 22.56 16.76 -19.51
CA LYS A 259 21.92 16.57 -18.20
C LYS A 259 20.39 16.73 -18.31
N CYS A 260 19.66 15.85 -17.65
CA CYS A 260 18.22 15.98 -17.42
C CYS A 260 17.90 17.18 -16.53
N SER A 261 16.61 17.56 -16.49
CA SER A 261 16.09 18.48 -15.48
C SER A 261 16.37 17.94 -14.07
N SER A 262 16.51 18.84 -13.08
CA SER A 262 17.01 18.53 -11.73
C SER A 262 16.16 17.52 -10.95
N LEU A 263 14.88 17.39 -11.27
CA LEU A 263 13.93 16.49 -10.59
C LEU A 263 13.80 15.12 -11.28
N CYS A 264 14.45 14.95 -12.42
CA CYS A 264 14.27 13.79 -13.29
C CYS A 264 15.45 12.84 -13.14
N GLU A 265 15.13 11.55 -13.10
CA GLU A 265 16.10 10.47 -13.03
C GLU A 265 16.45 10.01 -14.44
N THR A 266 15.45 9.82 -15.30
CA THR A 266 15.63 9.62 -16.73
C THR A 266 14.78 10.62 -17.50
N CYS A 267 15.24 11.01 -18.68
CA CYS A 267 14.57 11.99 -19.51
C CYS A 267 14.85 11.75 -21.00
N VAL A 268 13.96 12.26 -21.85
CA VAL A 268 14.18 12.34 -23.30
C VAL A 268 14.77 13.69 -23.71
N GLY A 269 14.83 14.65 -22.80
CA GLY A 269 15.40 15.97 -23.05
C GLY A 269 15.63 16.80 -21.79
N SER A 270 16.17 18.01 -21.96
CA SER A 270 16.63 18.84 -20.84
C SER A 270 15.53 19.59 -20.12
N ARG A 271 14.32 19.63 -20.68
CA ARG A 271 13.19 20.37 -20.10
C ARG A 271 12.53 19.56 -18.99
N SER A 272 11.84 20.24 -18.08
CA SER A 272 11.14 19.63 -16.95
C SER A 272 9.94 18.76 -17.36
N ASP A 273 9.38 18.98 -18.55
CA ASP A 273 8.24 18.26 -19.15
C ASP A 273 8.69 17.12 -20.09
N GLN A 274 9.97 16.76 -20.05
CA GLN A 274 10.56 15.73 -20.91
C GLN A 274 11.12 14.58 -20.08
N CYS A 275 10.52 14.32 -18.92
CA CYS A 275 10.99 13.32 -17.98
C CYS A 275 10.25 12.01 -18.15
N THR A 276 10.99 10.91 -18.07
CA THR A 276 10.46 9.54 -18.19
C THR A 276 10.41 8.85 -16.84
N THR A 277 11.32 9.18 -15.93
CA THR A 277 11.26 8.76 -14.52
C THR A 277 11.73 9.89 -13.61
N CYS A 278 11.24 9.88 -12.37
CA CYS A 278 11.54 10.89 -11.38
C CYS A 278 12.53 10.40 -10.34
N ARG A 279 13.26 11.33 -9.74
CA ARG A 279 14.18 11.04 -8.63
C ARG A 279 13.42 10.49 -7.41
N PRO A 280 14.08 9.73 -6.52
CA PRO A 280 13.45 9.25 -5.28
C PRO A 280 12.78 10.40 -4.50
N GLY A 281 11.53 10.18 -4.08
CA GLY A 281 10.71 11.18 -3.40
C GLY A 281 9.89 12.09 -4.34
N PHE A 282 9.97 11.90 -5.66
CA PHE A 282 9.15 12.60 -6.64
C PHE A 282 8.34 11.59 -7.48
N HIS A 283 7.22 12.07 -8.02
CA HIS A 283 6.23 11.29 -8.77
C HIS A 283 6.05 11.88 -10.17
N LEU A 284 5.94 11.02 -11.18
CA LEU A 284 5.77 11.47 -12.56
C LEU A 284 4.30 11.81 -12.81
N ASN A 285 4.03 13.00 -13.36
CA ASN A 285 2.67 13.42 -13.64
C ASN A 285 2.20 12.96 -15.03
N GLU A 286 1.10 12.22 -15.08
CA GLU A 286 0.54 11.65 -16.30
C GLU A 286 0.07 12.75 -17.27
N GLY A 287 0.67 12.77 -18.47
CA GLY A 287 0.35 13.71 -19.55
C GLY A 287 1.25 14.94 -19.62
N SER A 288 1.70 15.49 -18.48
CA SER A 288 2.67 16.61 -18.50
C SER A 288 4.13 16.14 -18.47
N ASN A 289 4.40 14.88 -18.12
CA ASN A 289 5.74 14.30 -18.02
C ASN A 289 6.69 15.13 -17.12
N THR A 290 6.11 15.75 -16.09
CA THR A 290 6.83 16.55 -15.09
C THR A 290 6.90 15.79 -13.77
N CYS A 291 8.01 15.96 -13.05
CA CYS A 291 8.18 15.37 -11.72
C CYS A 291 7.70 16.33 -10.62
N VAL A 292 6.83 15.84 -9.72
CA VAL A 292 6.23 16.62 -8.62
C VAL A 292 6.40 15.89 -7.28
N ALA A 293 6.53 16.63 -6.18
CA ALA A 293 6.70 16.05 -4.85
C ALA A 293 5.39 15.49 -4.27
N THR A 294 4.24 16.06 -4.68
CA THR A 294 2.92 15.59 -4.30
C THR A 294 2.00 15.72 -5.51
N CYS A 295 1.14 14.74 -5.74
CA CYS A 295 0.15 14.82 -6.81
C CYS A 295 -0.80 15.99 -6.52
N GLY A 296 -1.00 16.85 -7.52
CA GLY A 296 -1.88 18.02 -7.40
C GLY A 296 -3.35 17.63 -7.32
N GLU A 297 -4.22 18.64 -7.17
CA GLU A 297 -5.67 18.41 -7.27
C GLU A 297 -6.03 17.80 -8.64
N SER A 298 -7.04 16.94 -8.67
CA SER A 298 -7.46 16.12 -9.81
C SER A 298 -6.52 14.96 -10.20
N PHE A 299 -5.51 14.66 -9.38
CA PHE A 299 -4.65 13.49 -9.54
C PHE A 299 -4.54 12.69 -8.25
N TYR A 300 -4.32 11.38 -8.36
CA TYR A 300 -3.98 10.49 -7.24
C TYR A 300 -2.65 9.79 -7.51
N LEU A 301 -1.94 9.44 -6.44
CA LEU A 301 -0.70 8.68 -6.54
C LEU A 301 -1.02 7.20 -6.74
N ASP A 302 -0.63 6.66 -7.89
CA ASP A 302 -0.56 5.22 -8.12
C ASP A 302 0.75 4.70 -7.53
N HIS A 303 0.66 3.98 -6.41
CA HIS A 303 1.82 3.45 -5.70
C HIS A 303 2.56 2.35 -6.48
N ASP A 304 1.89 1.63 -7.37
CA ASP A 304 2.50 0.53 -8.12
C ASP A 304 3.43 1.05 -9.23
N SER A 305 3.03 2.16 -9.87
CA SER A 305 3.78 2.76 -10.97
C SER A 305 4.54 4.03 -10.59
N ASN A 306 4.33 4.56 -9.37
CA ASN A 306 4.87 5.84 -8.89
C ASN A 306 4.50 7.05 -9.80
N ILE A 307 3.31 6.99 -10.39
CA ILE A 307 2.77 7.98 -11.33
C ILE A 307 1.55 8.67 -10.70
N CYS A 308 1.48 9.99 -10.82
CA CYS A 308 0.26 10.75 -10.53
C CYS A 308 -0.71 10.57 -11.70
N ARG A 309 -1.76 9.77 -11.50
CA ARG A 309 -2.80 9.51 -12.49
C ARG A 309 -3.99 10.42 -12.26
N ARG A 310 -4.72 10.73 -13.34
CA ARG A 310 -5.89 11.61 -13.25
C ARG A 310 -7.06 10.93 -12.52
N CYS A 311 -7.77 11.69 -11.69
CA CYS A 311 -9.05 11.27 -11.12
C CYS A 311 -10.11 11.03 -12.20
N SER A 312 -11.15 10.25 -11.85
CA SER A 312 -12.35 10.12 -12.68
C SER A 312 -13.00 11.47 -13.00
N GLU A 313 -13.79 11.51 -14.07
CA GLU A 313 -14.50 12.71 -14.50
C GLU A 313 -15.26 13.37 -13.34
N ASN A 314 -15.24 14.70 -13.34
CA ASN A 314 -15.93 15.53 -12.36
C ASN A 314 -15.44 15.44 -10.90
N CYS A 315 -14.43 14.61 -10.64
CA CYS A 315 -13.79 14.52 -9.35
C CYS A 315 -12.68 15.58 -9.21
N LYS A 316 -12.63 16.25 -8.06
CA LYS A 316 -11.59 17.23 -7.70
C LYS A 316 -10.47 16.59 -6.87
N LYS A 317 -10.79 15.71 -5.92
CA LYS A 317 -9.79 14.90 -5.19
C LYS A 317 -10.23 13.45 -5.11
N CYS A 318 -9.29 12.54 -5.34
CA CYS A 318 -9.54 11.10 -5.33
C CYS A 318 -8.37 10.35 -4.69
N THR A 319 -8.65 9.14 -4.19
CA THR A 319 -7.63 8.20 -3.70
C THR A 319 -7.29 7.12 -4.71
N SER A 320 -8.21 6.86 -5.64
CA SER A 320 -8.02 5.95 -6.78
C SER A 320 -8.90 6.40 -7.95
N SER A 321 -8.75 5.74 -9.10
CA SER A 321 -9.59 5.98 -10.27
C SER A 321 -11.10 5.94 -9.94
N ASN A 322 -11.53 5.05 -9.04
CA ASN A 322 -12.96 4.82 -8.74
C ASN A 322 -13.44 5.47 -7.44
N ILE A 323 -12.55 6.06 -6.63
CA ILE A 323 -12.90 6.60 -5.32
C ILE A 323 -12.62 8.10 -5.30
N CYS A 324 -13.68 8.89 -5.50
CA CYS A 324 -13.65 10.32 -5.31
C CYS A 324 -13.94 10.69 -3.85
N THR A 325 -13.25 11.71 -3.34
CA THR A 325 -13.44 12.25 -1.98
C THR A 325 -13.92 13.69 -1.98
N GLU A 326 -13.69 14.44 -3.06
CA GLU A 326 -14.15 15.82 -3.21
C GLU A 326 -14.55 16.07 -4.66
N CYS A 327 -15.74 16.61 -4.88
CA CYS A 327 -16.27 16.88 -6.22
C CYS A 327 -15.94 18.28 -6.71
N LYS A 328 -15.94 18.47 -8.03
CA LYS A 328 -15.89 19.81 -8.63
C LYS A 328 -17.16 20.61 -8.26
N PRO A 329 -17.11 21.96 -8.28
CA PRO A 329 -18.28 22.79 -7.96
C PRO A 329 -19.51 22.40 -8.80
N GLY A 330 -20.68 22.33 -8.16
CA GLY A 330 -21.95 21.92 -8.81
C GLY A 330 -22.23 20.41 -8.78
N MET A 331 -21.42 19.63 -8.06
CA MET A 331 -21.62 18.19 -7.88
C MET A 331 -21.53 17.78 -6.41
N SER A 332 -22.22 16.70 -6.05
CA SER A 332 -22.22 16.08 -4.73
C SER A 332 -21.58 14.71 -4.79
N LEU A 333 -20.93 14.33 -3.69
CA LEU A 333 -20.34 13.02 -3.53
C LEU A 333 -21.43 12.02 -3.14
N GLN A 334 -21.71 11.05 -4.02
CA GLN A 334 -22.62 9.94 -3.77
C GLN A 334 -21.90 8.62 -4.05
N ALA A 335 -21.79 7.76 -3.03
CA ALA A 335 -21.15 6.44 -3.14
C ALA A 335 -19.79 6.45 -3.86
N ASN A 336 -18.90 7.37 -3.46
CA ASN A 336 -17.55 7.58 -4.02
C ASN A 336 -17.49 8.09 -5.46
N LYS A 337 -18.61 8.50 -6.05
CA LYS A 337 -18.69 9.17 -7.35
C LYS A 337 -19.29 10.56 -7.22
N CYS A 338 -18.89 11.46 -8.11
CA CYS A 338 -19.48 12.79 -8.18
C CYS A 338 -20.68 12.78 -9.11
N GLN A 339 -21.82 13.17 -8.57
CA GLN A 339 -23.06 13.30 -9.31
C GLN A 339 -23.57 14.74 -9.23
N MET A 340 -24.18 15.21 -10.30
CA MET A 340 -24.72 16.56 -10.39
C MET A 340 -25.68 16.86 -9.22
N THR A 341 -25.48 18.01 -8.57
CA THR A 341 -26.47 18.55 -7.62
C THR A 341 -27.43 19.47 -8.36
N CYS A 342 -28.72 19.22 -8.17
CA CYS A 342 -29.78 20.09 -8.64
C CYS A 342 -30.22 21.05 -7.51
N ASP A 343 -30.73 22.23 -7.88
CA ASP A 343 -31.22 23.23 -6.94
C ASP A 343 -32.42 22.70 -6.12
N VAL A 344 -32.68 23.28 -4.96
CA VAL A 344 -33.81 22.90 -4.09
C VAL A 344 -35.12 22.94 -4.88
N GLY A 345 -35.94 21.90 -4.75
CA GLY A 345 -37.17 21.75 -5.54
C GLY A 345 -36.96 21.17 -6.94
N THR A 346 -35.76 20.72 -7.30
CA THR A 346 -35.49 19.99 -8.55
C THR A 346 -34.74 18.68 -8.28
N TYR A 347 -34.86 17.71 -9.20
CA TYR A 347 -34.17 16.42 -9.14
C TYR A 347 -33.44 16.14 -10.45
N TYR A 348 -32.38 15.33 -10.38
CA TYR A 348 -31.58 14.97 -11.54
C TYR A 348 -32.26 13.87 -12.34
N ASN A 349 -32.69 14.17 -13.57
CA ASN A 349 -33.18 13.17 -14.50
C ASN A 349 -32.01 12.55 -15.28
N GLY A 350 -31.62 11.32 -14.90
CA GLY A 350 -30.48 10.62 -15.50
C GLY A 350 -30.64 10.31 -17.01
N HIS A 351 -31.86 10.27 -17.54
CA HIS A 351 -32.09 10.06 -18.98
C HIS A 351 -31.89 11.32 -19.81
N ARG A 352 -32.22 12.49 -19.26
CA ARG A 352 -32.12 13.79 -19.96
C ARG A 352 -30.87 14.58 -19.56
N THR A 353 -30.14 14.14 -18.54
CA THR A 353 -28.97 14.83 -17.96
C THR A 353 -29.28 16.27 -17.51
N THR A 354 -30.54 16.53 -17.16
CA THR A 354 -31.04 17.85 -16.74
C THR A 354 -31.74 17.78 -15.39
N CYS A 355 -31.75 18.90 -14.67
CA CYS A 355 -32.55 19.04 -13.46
C CYS A 355 -34.00 19.36 -13.82
N GLU A 356 -34.94 18.55 -13.34
CA GLU A 356 -36.37 18.73 -13.55
C GLU A 356 -37.06 19.10 -12.23
N PRO A 357 -38.15 19.89 -12.27
CA PRO A 357 -38.84 20.31 -11.05
C PRO A 357 -39.54 19.13 -10.35
N CYS A 358 -39.47 19.16 -9.03
CA CYS A 358 -40.26 18.31 -8.16
C CYS A 358 -41.73 18.73 -8.12
N HIS A 359 -42.59 17.86 -7.61
CA HIS A 359 -43.95 18.24 -7.23
C HIS A 359 -43.91 19.36 -6.17
N ARG A 360 -44.85 20.32 -6.19
CA ARG A 360 -44.83 21.52 -5.33
C ARG A 360 -44.84 21.23 -3.82
N ALA A 361 -45.35 20.07 -3.41
CA ALA A 361 -45.35 19.63 -2.02
C ALA A 361 -43.97 19.10 -1.55
N CYS A 362 -43.03 18.89 -2.47
CA CYS A 362 -41.71 18.33 -2.23
C CYS A 362 -40.63 19.42 -2.18
N ALA A 363 -39.84 19.44 -1.12
CA ALA A 363 -38.58 20.19 -1.08
C ALA A 363 -37.47 19.45 -1.84
N THR A 364 -37.45 18.12 -1.75
CA THR A 364 -36.57 17.24 -2.54
C THR A 364 -37.36 16.01 -2.99
N CYS A 365 -37.05 15.51 -4.19
CA CYS A 365 -37.73 14.36 -4.79
C CYS A 365 -36.75 13.48 -5.58
N ALA A 366 -37.17 12.24 -5.86
CA ALA A 366 -36.50 11.30 -6.75
C ALA A 366 -37.20 11.18 -8.12
N GLY A 367 -38.24 11.99 -8.36
CA GLY A 367 -39.07 11.98 -9.56
C GLY A 367 -40.10 13.10 -9.54
N THR A 368 -40.79 13.33 -10.66
CA THR A 368 -41.79 14.40 -10.82
C THR A 368 -43.09 14.17 -10.05
N GLY A 369 -43.41 12.92 -9.73
CA GLY A 369 -44.67 12.54 -9.05
C GLY A 369 -44.71 12.91 -7.57
N ILE A 370 -45.93 13.05 -7.03
CA ILE A 370 -46.16 13.35 -5.60
C ILE A 370 -45.69 12.22 -4.66
N GLU A 371 -45.57 10.99 -5.16
CA GLU A 371 -45.11 9.79 -4.44
C GLU A 371 -43.58 9.59 -4.46
N ALA A 372 -42.85 10.46 -5.17
CA ALA A 372 -41.40 10.38 -5.27
C ALA A 372 -40.71 11.37 -4.33
N CYS A 373 -41.37 11.77 -3.25
CA CYS A 373 -41.00 12.87 -2.39
C CYS A 373 -40.06 12.36 -1.28
N THR A 374 -38.84 12.90 -1.19
CA THR A 374 -37.86 12.49 -0.17
C THR A 374 -37.84 13.43 1.04
N LYS A 375 -38.18 14.70 0.84
CA LYS A 375 -38.37 15.69 1.91
C LYS A 375 -39.51 16.63 1.53
N CYS A 376 -40.38 16.93 2.49
CA CYS A 376 -41.52 17.81 2.27
C CYS A 376 -41.13 19.28 2.34
N ALA A 377 -41.85 20.10 1.57
CA ALA A 377 -41.84 21.55 1.71
C ALA A 377 -42.40 21.97 3.08
N GLU A 378 -42.13 23.20 3.53
CA GLU A 378 -42.65 23.70 4.80
C GLU A 378 -44.19 23.63 4.84
N GLY A 379 -44.72 23.19 5.99
CA GLY A 379 -46.16 22.99 6.19
C GLY A 379 -46.72 21.63 5.72
N TYR A 380 -45.89 20.78 5.10
CA TYR A 380 -46.28 19.42 4.71
C TYR A 380 -45.59 18.35 5.58
N LEU A 381 -46.26 17.21 5.72
CA LEU A 381 -45.85 16.05 6.51
C LEU A 381 -45.51 14.89 5.59
N LEU A 382 -44.39 14.20 5.87
CA LEU A 382 -43.96 13.04 5.09
C LEU A 382 -44.76 11.80 5.51
N GLU A 383 -45.40 11.16 4.53
CA GLU A 383 -46.20 9.94 4.69
C GLU A 383 -45.84 8.99 3.54
N ASP A 384 -45.14 7.88 3.78
CA ASP A 384 -44.77 6.87 2.76
C ASP A 384 -44.35 7.46 1.39
N TRP A 385 -43.36 8.37 1.38
CA TRP A 385 -42.83 9.06 0.18
C TRP A 385 -43.76 10.07 -0.52
N ARG A 386 -44.93 10.36 0.06
CA ARG A 386 -45.77 11.51 -0.31
C ARG A 386 -45.77 12.58 0.77
N CYS A 387 -46.04 13.81 0.36
CA CYS A 387 -46.17 14.94 1.27
C CYS A 387 -47.62 15.40 1.36
N VAL A 388 -48.19 15.31 2.56
CA VAL A 388 -49.61 15.59 2.85
C VAL A 388 -49.72 16.72 3.85
N SER A 389 -50.79 17.52 3.81
CA SER A 389 -51.01 18.61 4.77
C SER A 389 -51.44 18.12 6.16
N THR A 390 -52.06 16.93 6.22
CA THR A 390 -52.55 16.28 7.44
C THR A 390 -52.39 14.77 7.27
N CYS A 391 -52.04 14.06 8.36
CA CYS A 391 -51.90 12.60 8.30
C CYS A 391 -53.23 11.94 7.93
N SER A 392 -53.16 10.94 7.04
CA SER A 392 -54.31 10.16 6.61
C SER A 392 -54.80 9.24 7.74
N ALA A 393 -56.04 8.74 7.64
CA ALA A 393 -56.52 7.68 8.54
C ALA A 393 -55.55 6.48 8.52
N GLY A 394 -55.29 5.90 9.69
CA GLY A 394 -54.26 4.87 9.88
C GLY A 394 -52.83 5.41 10.10
N TYR A 395 -52.64 6.73 10.20
CA TYR A 395 -51.36 7.35 10.57
C TYR A 395 -51.52 8.35 11.72
N TYR A 396 -50.49 8.47 12.55
CA TYR A 396 -50.40 9.49 13.60
C TYR A 396 -49.24 10.46 13.35
N LEU A 397 -49.38 11.68 13.88
CA LEU A 397 -48.32 12.68 13.81
C LEU A 397 -47.21 12.33 14.79
N SER A 398 -46.01 12.11 14.27
CA SER A 398 -44.80 11.88 15.05
C SER A 398 -43.86 13.08 14.91
N GLU A 399 -43.42 13.62 16.05
CA GLU A 399 -42.37 14.63 16.11
C GLU A 399 -41.09 13.99 16.64
N GLN A 400 -40.01 14.02 15.88
CA GLN A 400 -38.69 13.55 16.32
C GLN A 400 -37.70 14.73 16.29
N THR A 401 -37.05 14.98 17.41
CA THR A 401 -35.90 15.90 17.51
C THR A 401 -34.64 15.16 17.08
N ALA A 402 -34.04 15.58 15.96
CA ALA A 402 -32.71 15.12 15.58
C ALA A 402 -31.63 15.71 16.52
N ASP A 403 -30.46 15.08 16.62
CA ASP A 403 -29.32 15.52 17.47
C ASP A 403 -28.89 16.98 17.22
N ASN A 404 -29.25 17.54 16.06
CA ASN A 404 -28.97 18.92 15.67
C ASN A 404 -30.05 19.93 16.15
N GLY A 405 -31.01 19.50 16.98
CA GLY A 405 -32.11 20.33 17.49
C GLY A 405 -33.24 20.61 16.49
N GLN A 406 -33.21 20.00 15.30
CA GLN A 406 -34.27 20.14 14.29
C GLN A 406 -35.43 19.18 14.58
N VAL A 407 -36.65 19.73 14.66
CA VAL A 407 -37.88 18.96 14.85
C VAL A 407 -38.39 18.49 13.49
N GLN A 408 -38.31 17.19 13.22
CA GLN A 408 -38.86 16.57 12.01
C GLN A 408 -40.25 16.01 12.30
N ARG A 409 -41.26 16.54 11.62
CA ARG A 409 -42.66 16.07 11.70
C ARG A 409 -42.94 15.09 10.56
N SER A 410 -43.45 13.90 10.88
CA SER A 410 -43.80 12.87 9.89
C SER A 410 -45.03 12.09 10.32
N CYS A 411 -45.75 11.55 9.35
CA CYS A 411 -46.88 10.65 9.59
C CYS A 411 -46.36 9.22 9.68
N LYS A 412 -46.59 8.57 10.82
CA LYS A 412 -46.20 7.18 11.07
C LYS A 412 -47.42 6.29 11.11
N LYS A 413 -47.33 5.08 10.55
CA LYS A 413 -48.44 4.11 10.54
C LYS A 413 -48.83 3.72 11.95
N CYS A 414 -50.13 3.62 12.17
CA CYS A 414 -50.72 2.98 13.33
C CYS A 414 -50.48 1.47 13.31
N ASP A 415 -50.75 0.80 14.44
CA ASP A 415 -50.88 -0.66 14.45
C ASP A 415 -51.98 -1.10 13.47
N HIS A 416 -51.83 -2.28 12.86
CA HIS A 416 -52.75 -2.79 11.86
C HIS A 416 -54.20 -2.97 12.35
N SER A 417 -54.40 -3.01 13.67
CA SER A 417 -55.71 -3.21 14.32
C SER A 417 -56.42 -1.88 14.56
N CYS A 418 -55.68 -0.77 14.58
CA CYS A 418 -56.22 0.57 14.72
C CYS A 418 -56.63 1.14 13.35
N LEU A 419 -57.82 1.72 13.26
CA LEU A 419 -58.24 2.57 12.14
C LEU A 419 -57.69 4.00 12.33
N GLU A 420 -57.65 4.49 13.57
CA GLU A 420 -57.00 5.74 13.97
C GLU A 420 -56.21 5.51 15.27
N CYS A 421 -55.11 6.23 15.45
CA CYS A 421 -54.29 6.15 16.65
C CYS A 421 -53.68 7.50 17.03
N SER A 422 -53.33 7.66 18.31
CA SER A 422 -52.70 8.86 18.86
C SER A 422 -51.18 8.72 19.06
N GLY A 423 -50.62 7.54 18.81
CA GLY A 423 -49.22 7.24 19.06
C GLY A 423 -48.81 5.83 18.61
N PRO A 424 -47.53 5.45 18.84
CA PRO A 424 -47.01 4.15 18.44
C PRO A 424 -47.58 2.99 19.26
N GLY A 425 -47.71 1.81 18.63
CA GLY A 425 -48.02 0.54 19.29
C GLY A 425 -49.51 0.25 19.46
N GLU A 426 -49.79 -0.96 19.94
CA GLU A 426 -51.13 -1.57 19.95
C GLU A 426 -52.12 -0.95 20.95
N ARG A 427 -51.66 -0.13 21.90
CA ARG A 427 -52.50 0.45 22.98
C ARG A 427 -52.86 1.93 22.79
N ASN A 428 -52.49 2.50 21.66
CA ASN A 428 -52.74 3.90 21.35
C ASN A 428 -53.81 4.07 20.26
N CYS A 429 -54.68 3.08 20.06
CA CYS A 429 -55.78 3.18 19.12
C CYS A 429 -56.87 4.12 19.66
N SER A 430 -57.41 5.00 18.80
CA SER A 430 -58.62 5.79 19.07
C SER A 430 -59.86 5.18 18.43
N SER A 431 -59.69 4.44 17.33
CA SER A 431 -60.74 3.65 16.69
C SER A 431 -60.17 2.39 16.07
N CYS A 432 -60.99 1.35 15.90
CA CYS A 432 -60.57 0.04 15.43
C CYS A 432 -61.05 -0.26 14.02
N VAL A 433 -60.27 -1.05 13.30
CA VAL A 433 -60.70 -1.64 12.02
C VAL A 433 -61.87 -2.60 12.27
N GLY A 434 -62.81 -2.71 11.32
CA GLY A 434 -64.01 -3.55 11.47
C GLY A 434 -63.68 -4.98 11.90
N GLY A 435 -64.33 -5.46 12.96
CA GLY A 435 -64.08 -6.78 13.58
C GLY A 435 -63.32 -6.73 14.92
N TYR A 436 -62.77 -5.57 15.28
CA TYR A 436 -62.09 -5.32 16.56
C TYR A 436 -62.90 -4.35 17.43
N ASN A 437 -62.85 -4.55 18.74
CA ASN A 437 -63.42 -3.65 19.74
C ASN A 437 -62.30 -2.90 20.47
N LEU A 438 -62.54 -1.63 20.79
CA LEU A 438 -61.58 -0.81 21.52
C LEU A 438 -61.68 -1.08 23.03
N GLU A 439 -60.66 -1.69 23.61
CA GLU A 439 -60.54 -1.94 25.05
C GLU A 439 -59.24 -1.34 25.60
N ALA A 440 -59.35 -0.39 26.53
CA ALA A 440 -58.21 0.25 27.18
C ALA A 440 -57.13 0.78 26.20
N GLY A 441 -57.56 1.35 25.08
CA GLY A 441 -56.69 1.88 24.02
C GLY A 441 -56.18 0.83 23.02
N ALA A 442 -56.50 -0.45 23.22
CA ALA A 442 -56.13 -1.53 22.30
C ALA A 442 -57.32 -2.07 21.52
N CYS A 443 -57.10 -2.36 20.23
CA CYS A 443 -58.09 -3.00 19.39
C CYS A 443 -57.97 -4.51 19.52
N VAL A 444 -58.88 -5.11 20.29
CA VAL A 444 -58.94 -6.55 20.53
C VAL A 444 -60.02 -7.19 19.66
N VAL A 445 -59.78 -8.41 19.19
CA VAL A 445 -60.72 -9.12 18.31
C VAL A 445 -62.07 -9.27 19.03
N SER A 446 -63.14 -8.81 18.38
CA SER A 446 -64.50 -8.98 18.90
C SER A 446 -64.89 -10.46 18.85
N THR A 447 -64.67 -11.17 19.94
CA THR A 447 -65.28 -12.49 20.14
C THR A 447 -66.71 -12.30 20.62
N ILE A 448 -67.54 -11.65 19.79
CA ILE A 448 -68.99 -11.74 19.96
C ILE A 448 -69.34 -13.15 19.50
N CYS A 449 -69.44 -14.08 20.45
CA CYS A 449 -70.23 -15.29 20.25
C CYS A 449 -71.66 -14.82 19.96
N LYS A 450 -72.03 -14.67 18.68
CA LYS A 450 -73.44 -14.64 18.33
C LYS A 450 -73.99 -16.00 18.73
N ASP A 451 -74.96 -16.01 19.62
CA ASP A 451 -75.74 -17.22 19.92
C ASP A 451 -76.19 -17.82 18.58
N ALA A 452 -75.78 -19.06 18.35
CA ALA A 452 -76.15 -19.79 17.15
C ALA A 452 -77.64 -20.12 17.25
N ASN A 453 -78.47 -19.38 16.53
CA ASN A 453 -79.83 -19.84 16.23
C ASN A 453 -79.73 -21.03 15.25
N GLU A 454 -80.74 -21.90 15.28
CA GLU A 454 -80.80 -23.28 14.75
C GLU A 454 -80.46 -23.50 13.26
N GLU A 455 -79.94 -22.53 12.51
CA GLU A 455 -79.62 -22.68 11.09
C GLU A 455 -78.11 -22.73 10.77
N SER A 456 -77.19 -22.51 11.72
CA SER A 456 -75.73 -22.49 11.44
C SER A 456 -74.98 -23.79 11.83
N TRP A 457 -75.59 -24.96 11.65
CA TRP A 457 -75.04 -26.28 12.03
C TRP A 457 -73.81 -26.75 11.22
N ALA A 458 -73.30 -25.97 10.27
CA ALA A 458 -72.25 -26.42 9.37
C ALA A 458 -70.81 -26.06 9.80
N GLU A 459 -70.62 -25.12 10.73
CA GLU A 459 -69.28 -24.73 11.17
C GLU A 459 -69.11 -24.99 12.66
N GLY A 460 -68.49 -26.13 12.97
CA GLY A 460 -68.19 -26.59 14.31
C GLY A 460 -67.42 -25.54 15.11
N SER A 461 -68.14 -24.72 15.86
CA SER A 461 -67.56 -23.86 16.87
C SER A 461 -66.81 -24.72 17.89
N PHE A 462 -65.54 -24.38 18.10
CA PHE A 462 -64.62 -25.06 19.02
C PHE A 462 -65.26 -25.31 20.40
N CYS A 463 -66.04 -24.35 20.91
CA CYS A 463 -66.72 -24.47 22.22
C CYS A 463 -67.82 -25.55 22.23
N VAL A 464 -68.56 -25.73 21.13
CA VAL A 464 -69.61 -26.76 21.02
C VAL A 464 -68.99 -28.16 21.00
N LEU A 465 -67.87 -28.33 20.29
CA LEU A 465 -67.14 -29.59 20.18
C LEU A 465 -66.48 -29.99 21.51
N VAL A 466 -66.01 -29.00 22.26
CA VAL A 466 -65.45 -29.15 23.62
C VAL A 466 -66.54 -29.54 24.63
N LYS A 467 -67.73 -28.95 24.56
CA LYS A 467 -68.88 -29.29 25.42
C LYS A 467 -69.40 -30.69 25.15
N LYS A 468 -69.59 -31.07 23.87
CA LYS A 468 -70.16 -32.38 23.48
C LYS A 468 -69.27 -33.57 23.86
N ASN A 469 -67.97 -33.36 23.98
CA ASN A 469 -66.99 -34.41 24.32
C ASN A 469 -66.52 -34.37 25.79
N ASN A 470 -67.14 -33.56 26.66
CA ASN A 470 -66.77 -33.41 28.09
C ASN A 470 -65.29 -33.14 28.34
N LEU A 471 -64.60 -32.48 27.40
CA LEU A 471 -63.14 -32.35 27.44
C LEU A 471 -62.66 -31.49 28.63
N CYS A 472 -63.48 -30.55 29.11
CA CYS A 472 -63.16 -29.72 30.28
C CYS A 472 -63.28 -30.44 31.63
N GLN A 473 -63.81 -31.68 31.68
CA GLN A 473 -63.79 -32.50 32.90
C GLN A 473 -62.44 -33.21 33.10
N ARG A 474 -61.58 -33.24 32.08
CA ARG A 474 -60.23 -33.77 32.19
C ARG A 474 -59.32 -32.69 32.78
N LYS A 475 -58.70 -32.95 33.93
CA LYS A 475 -57.84 -32.01 34.67
C LYS A 475 -56.78 -31.30 33.81
N VAL A 476 -56.25 -31.98 32.80
CA VAL A 476 -55.19 -31.46 31.92
C VAL A 476 -55.72 -30.39 30.93
N LEU A 477 -57.01 -30.46 30.57
CA LEU A 477 -57.62 -29.58 29.56
C LEU A 477 -58.49 -28.46 30.16
N GLN A 478 -58.72 -28.49 31.47
CA GLN A 478 -59.58 -27.55 32.17
C GLN A 478 -59.07 -26.10 32.09
N GLN A 479 -57.74 -25.89 32.18
CA GLN A 479 -57.14 -24.56 32.04
C GLN A 479 -57.26 -23.99 30.62
N LEU A 480 -57.28 -24.84 29.59
CA LEU A 480 -57.41 -24.42 28.20
C LEU A 480 -58.84 -23.97 27.90
N CYS A 481 -59.84 -24.69 28.43
CA CYS A 481 -61.25 -24.32 28.32
C CYS A 481 -61.56 -22.96 28.95
N CYS A 482 -61.05 -22.70 30.16
CA CYS A 482 -61.34 -21.46 30.90
C CYS A 482 -60.77 -20.18 30.24
N ARG A 483 -59.87 -20.32 29.25
CA ARG A 483 -59.30 -19.18 28.51
C ARG A 483 -59.99 -18.90 27.17
N THR A 484 -60.68 -19.88 26.59
CA THR A 484 -61.19 -19.80 25.21
C THR A 484 -62.70 -19.84 25.11
N CYS A 485 -63.40 -20.41 26.10
CA CYS A 485 -64.85 -20.40 26.16
C CYS A 485 -65.26 -19.86 27.54
N SER A 486 -65.87 -18.67 27.58
CA SER A 486 -66.42 -18.14 28.82
C SER A 486 -67.44 -19.12 29.38
N GLN A 487 -67.34 -19.49 30.65
CA GLN A 487 -68.27 -20.40 31.32
C GLN A 487 -69.68 -19.81 31.53
N LYS A 488 -69.96 -18.61 30.99
CA LYS A 488 -71.27 -17.98 31.03
C LYS A 488 -71.77 -17.81 29.59
N GLY A 489 -72.68 -18.71 29.21
CA GLY A 489 -73.32 -18.83 27.90
C GLY A 489 -73.35 -20.27 27.45
#